data_AF-A0A3D2VRC4-F1
#
_entry.id   AF-A0A3D2VRC4-F1
#
_cell.length_a   1.000
_cell.length_b   1.000
_cell.length_c   1.000
_cell.angle_alpha   90.00
_cell.angle_beta   90.00
_cell.angle_gamma   90.00
#
_symmetry.space_group_name_H-M   'P 1'
#
loop_
_entity.id
_entity.type
_entity.pdbx_description
1 polymer ?
#
loop_
_entity_poly.entity_id
_entity_poly.type
_entity_poly.pdbx_seq_one_letter_code
_entity_poly.pdbx_strand_id
1 'polypeptide(L)'
;MSEVTGSGGSFDAALGALRRYLMEKGNLFDRGPSYEGDGKVLSSVKQTVQMYRELGYSKLMEFGNPPVYAVLARGHREIHIFQPRDPKVREWLENRAAPKNDPAMEAYLLERAGLRESDLPVDDTPRHFHVNEVDDVFIASTDDPD
;
A
#
# COMPACT_ATOMS: atom_id res chain seq x y z
N MET A 1 26.98 -17.59 22.96
CA MET A 1 26.75 -18.11 21.60
C MET A 1 25.50 -17.43 21.07
N SER A 2 25.71 -16.53 20.12
CA SER A 2 24.79 -15.90 19.17
C SER A 2 23.52 -15.20 19.69
N GLU A 3 23.68 -13.90 19.99
CA GLU A 3 22.60 -12.93 19.82
C GLU A 3 22.35 -12.73 18.31
N VAL A 4 21.11 -12.96 17.86
CA VAL A 4 20.66 -12.58 16.52
C VAL A 4 20.10 -11.17 16.61
N THR A 5 20.97 -10.18 16.43
CA THR A 5 20.61 -8.78 16.18
C THR A 5 20.60 -8.57 14.66
N GLY A 6 19.48 -8.84 13.99
CA GLY A 6 19.44 -8.74 12.52
C GLY A 6 18.07 -8.59 11.85
N SER A 7 16.97 -8.45 12.60
CA SER A 7 15.63 -8.38 11.99
C SER A 7 15.15 -6.95 11.71
N GLY A 8 15.48 -5.98 12.57
CA GLY A 8 15.00 -4.59 12.44
C GLY A 8 15.48 -3.87 11.19
N GLY A 9 16.76 -3.99 10.85
CA GLY A 9 17.35 -3.28 9.70
C GLY A 9 16.81 -3.76 8.34
N SER A 10 16.50 -5.05 8.20
CA SER A 10 15.94 -5.59 6.95
C SER A 10 14.46 -5.22 6.77
N PHE A 11 13.71 -5.13 7.87
CA PHE A 11 12.29 -4.76 7.86
C PHE A 11 12.11 -3.29 7.50
N ASP A 12 12.83 -2.40 8.17
CA ASP A 12 12.76 -0.95 7.91
C ASP A 12 13.26 -0.62 6.50
N ALA A 13 14.28 -1.34 6.01
CA ALA A 13 14.75 -1.22 4.64
C ALA A 13 13.72 -1.69 3.60
N ALA A 14 13.05 -2.82 3.84
CA ALA A 14 12.00 -3.33 2.93
C ALA A 14 10.79 -2.39 2.89
N LEU A 15 10.36 -1.88 4.05
CA LEU A 15 9.29 -0.89 4.15
C LEU A 15 9.69 0.44 3.49
N GLY A 16 10.94 0.88 3.65
CA GLY A 16 11.49 2.05 2.98
C GLY A 16 11.55 1.89 1.46
N ALA A 17 12.01 0.75 0.96
CA ALA A 17 12.04 0.44 -0.47
C ALA A 17 10.64 0.41 -1.08
N LEU A 18 9.68 -0.19 -0.38
CA LEU A 18 8.29 -0.21 -0.78
C LEU A 18 7.67 1.19 -0.82
N ARG A 19 7.95 2.04 0.17
CA ARG A 19 7.49 3.44 0.17
C ARG A 19 8.10 4.21 -0.98
N ARG A 20 9.39 4.02 -1.27
CA ARG A 20 10.02 4.60 -2.47
C ARG A 20 9.30 4.16 -3.73
N TYR A 21 9.04 2.86 -3.87
CA TYR A 21 8.36 2.27 -5.02
C TYR A 21 6.93 2.81 -5.23
N LEU A 22 6.14 2.93 -4.17
CA LEU A 22 4.79 3.50 -4.30
C LEU A 22 4.84 4.99 -4.68
N MET A 23 5.86 5.71 -4.20
CA MET A 23 6.02 7.15 -4.40
C MET A 23 6.95 7.50 -5.57
N GLU A 24 7.29 6.56 -6.47
CA GLU A 24 8.15 6.87 -7.63
C GLU A 24 7.54 7.99 -8.46
N LYS A 25 8.40 8.84 -9.04
CA LYS A 25 7.92 10.04 -9.72
C LYS A 25 7.05 9.65 -10.90
N GLY A 26 5.84 10.18 -10.93
CA GLY A 26 4.85 9.94 -11.97
C GLY A 26 3.79 8.91 -11.59
N ASN A 27 3.98 8.12 -10.52
CA ASN A 27 2.91 7.24 -10.03
C ASN A 27 1.69 8.07 -9.68
N LEU A 28 0.54 7.59 -10.12
CA LEU A 28 -0.75 8.22 -9.86
C LEU A 28 -1.58 7.30 -8.99
N PHE A 29 -2.30 7.92 -8.06
CA PHE A 29 -3.34 7.26 -7.28
C PHE A 29 -4.67 7.87 -7.66
N ASP A 30 -5.62 7.01 -8.07
CA ASP A 30 -7.01 7.37 -8.23
C ASP A 30 -7.88 6.52 -7.30
N ARG A 31 -9.14 6.91 -7.17
CA ARG A 31 -10.11 6.10 -6.43
C ARG A 31 -10.68 5.03 -7.32
N GLY A 32 -10.56 3.78 -6.88
CA GLY A 32 -11.38 2.71 -7.41
C GLY A 32 -12.80 2.73 -6.82
N PRO A 33 -13.70 1.86 -7.31
CA PRO A 33 -15.05 1.74 -6.78
C PRO A 33 -15.05 1.41 -5.28
N SER A 34 -15.85 2.14 -4.49
CA SER A 34 -16.09 1.74 -3.10
C SER A 34 -16.95 0.48 -3.09
N TYR A 35 -16.39 -0.64 -2.66
CA TYR A 35 -17.14 -1.88 -2.47
C TYR A 35 -17.81 -1.83 -1.09
N GLU A 36 -19.09 -1.50 -1.06
CA GLU A 36 -19.96 -1.85 0.07
C GLU A 36 -20.16 -3.37 -0.02
N GLY A 37 -19.34 -4.13 0.71
CA GLY A 37 -19.42 -5.59 0.67
C GLY A 37 -20.82 -6.08 1.06
N ASP A 38 -21.35 -7.07 0.33
CA ASP A 38 -22.60 -7.80 0.65
C ASP A 38 -22.45 -8.63 1.95
N GLY A 39 -22.22 -7.97 3.09
CA GLY A 39 -22.24 -8.54 4.43
C GLY A 39 -20.97 -9.26 4.92
N LYS A 40 -19.93 -9.43 4.09
CA LYS A 40 -18.61 -9.91 4.56
C LYS A 40 -17.64 -8.74 4.76
N VAL A 41 -17.68 -8.20 5.98
CA VAL A 41 -16.79 -7.12 6.43
C VAL A 41 -15.33 -7.60 6.38
N LEU A 42 -14.47 -6.92 5.62
CA LEU A 42 -13.03 -7.18 5.62
C LEU A 42 -12.39 -6.31 6.70
N SER A 43 -12.37 -6.84 7.92
CA SER A 43 -11.93 -6.10 9.12
C SER A 43 -10.42 -6.02 9.31
N SER A 44 -9.63 -6.75 8.51
CA SER A 44 -8.17 -6.77 8.67
C SER A 44 -7.40 -7.08 7.39
N VAL A 45 -6.14 -6.64 7.34
CA VAL A 45 -5.19 -7.06 6.30
C VAL A 45 -5.10 -8.58 6.22
N LYS A 46 -5.01 -9.27 7.36
CA LYS A 46 -4.88 -10.74 7.41
C LYS A 46 -6.06 -11.44 6.73
N GLN A 47 -7.28 -10.98 7.00
CA GLN A 47 -8.49 -11.55 6.38
C GLN A 47 -8.52 -11.28 4.88
N THR A 48 -8.19 -10.05 4.46
CA THR A 48 -8.15 -9.64 3.05
C THR A 48 -7.08 -10.41 2.27
N VAL A 49 -5.89 -10.59 2.84
CA VAL A 49 -4.81 -11.42 2.27
C VAL A 49 -5.32 -12.85 2.02
N GLN A 50 -6.00 -13.45 2.99
CA GLN A 50 -6.52 -14.80 2.86
C GLN A 50 -7.54 -14.92 1.70
N MET A 51 -8.46 -13.95 1.60
CA MET A 51 -9.43 -13.88 0.50
C MET A 51 -8.73 -13.81 -0.87
N TYR A 52 -7.75 -12.91 -1.05
CA TYR A 52 -7.05 -12.80 -2.34
C TYR A 52 -6.20 -14.03 -2.67
N ARG A 53 -5.65 -14.71 -1.66
CA ARG A 53 -4.95 -15.99 -1.87
C ARG A 53 -5.89 -17.07 -2.39
N GLU A 54 -7.14 -17.11 -1.90
CA GLU A 54 -8.18 -18.02 -2.42
C GLU A 54 -8.58 -17.68 -3.87
N LEU A 55 -8.42 -16.42 -4.28
CA LEU A 55 -8.56 -15.97 -5.68
C LEU A 55 -7.31 -16.21 -6.54
N GLY A 56 -6.31 -16.93 -6.04
CA GLY A 56 -5.12 -17.33 -6.78
C GLY A 56 -3.97 -16.32 -6.76
N TYR A 57 -4.02 -15.31 -5.89
CA TYR A 57 -2.88 -14.42 -5.69
C TYR A 57 -1.79 -15.06 -4.81
N SER A 58 -0.54 -14.81 -5.16
CA SER A 58 0.63 -15.19 -4.36
C SER A 58 1.02 -14.05 -3.43
N LYS A 59 1.21 -14.35 -2.15
CA LYS A 59 1.70 -13.35 -1.17
C LYS A 59 3.19 -13.14 -1.35
N LEU A 60 3.58 -11.93 -1.69
CA LEU A 60 4.98 -11.54 -1.86
C LEU A 60 5.58 -11.09 -0.53
N MET A 61 4.82 -10.30 0.23
CA MET A 61 5.31 -9.66 1.46
C MET A 61 4.16 -9.36 2.43
N GLU A 62 4.46 -9.33 3.73
CA GLU A 62 3.52 -8.97 4.80
C GLU A 62 4.28 -8.33 5.97
N PHE A 63 3.71 -7.27 6.55
CA PHE A 63 4.33 -6.50 7.62
C PHE A 63 3.39 -6.24 8.79
N GLY A 64 3.95 -6.30 10.00
CA GLY A 64 3.25 -6.04 11.27
C GLY A 64 2.75 -7.31 11.95
N ASN A 65 2.49 -7.21 13.25
CA ASN A 65 1.82 -8.25 14.04
C ASN A 65 0.80 -7.61 15.00
N PRO A 66 -0.52 -7.66 14.73
CA PRO A 66 -1.14 -8.21 13.51
C PRO A 66 -0.73 -7.46 12.24
N PRO A 67 -0.83 -8.10 11.05
CA PRO A 67 -0.46 -7.46 9.79
C PRO A 67 -1.22 -6.18 9.53
N VAL A 68 -0.51 -5.15 9.08
CA VAL A 68 -1.07 -3.85 8.68
C VAL A 68 -0.75 -3.48 7.24
N TYR A 69 0.05 -4.30 6.58
CA TYR A 69 0.40 -4.14 5.20
C TYR A 69 0.76 -5.49 4.58
N ALA A 70 0.35 -5.73 3.33
CA ALA A 70 0.78 -6.87 2.53
C ALA A 70 0.83 -6.53 1.04
N VAL A 71 1.72 -7.21 0.30
CA VAL A 71 1.76 -7.18 -1.17
C VAL A 71 1.45 -8.58 -1.69
N LEU A 72 0.54 -8.65 -2.65
CA LEU A 72 0.23 -9.87 -3.37
C LEU A 72 0.29 -9.63 -4.88
N ALA A 73 0.57 -10.68 -5.64
CA ALA A 73 0.56 -10.61 -7.09
C ALA A 73 -0.13 -11.81 -7.75
N ARG A 74 -0.69 -11.58 -8.94
CA ARG A 74 -1.26 -12.62 -9.82
C ARG A 74 -1.03 -12.21 -11.28
N GLY A 75 -0.13 -12.93 -11.97
CA GLY A 75 0.28 -12.52 -13.32
C GLY A 75 0.98 -11.17 -13.29
N HIS A 76 0.48 -10.20 -14.05
CA HIS A 76 0.99 -8.82 -14.07
C HIS A 76 0.31 -7.90 -13.04
N ARG A 77 -0.71 -8.39 -12.33
CA ARG A 77 -1.43 -7.61 -11.32
C ARG A 77 -0.70 -7.65 -9.99
N GLU A 78 -0.47 -6.47 -9.43
CA GLU A 78 0.01 -6.28 -8.08
C GLU A 78 -1.07 -5.58 -7.24
N ILE A 79 -1.25 -6.06 -6.02
CA ILE A 79 -2.13 -5.42 -5.03
C ILE A 79 -1.39 -5.16 -3.72
N HIS A 80 -1.61 -3.98 -3.18
CA HIS A 80 -1.14 -3.55 -1.88
C HIS A 80 -2.33 -3.43 -0.94
N ILE A 81 -2.37 -4.26 0.10
CA ILE A 81 -3.43 -4.31 1.10
C ILE A 81 -2.91 -3.67 2.37
N PHE A 82 -3.57 -2.65 2.91
CA PHE A 82 -3.05 -1.91 4.05
C PHE A 82 -4.11 -1.31 4.96
N GLN A 83 -3.74 -1.15 6.22
CA GLN A 83 -4.53 -0.46 7.25
C GLN A 83 -3.68 0.69 7.80
N PRO A 84 -3.94 1.95 7.39
CA PRO A 84 -3.17 3.10 7.82
C PRO A 84 -3.35 3.31 9.33
N ARG A 85 -2.24 3.26 10.07
CA ARG A 85 -2.23 3.60 11.51
C ARG A 85 -2.11 5.09 11.78
N ASP A 86 -1.63 5.84 10.80
CA ASP A 86 -1.45 7.29 10.89
C ASP A 86 -2.81 7.97 10.67
N PRO A 87 -3.36 8.70 11.66
CA PRO A 87 -4.68 9.31 11.55
C PRO A 87 -4.78 10.29 10.38
N LYS A 88 -3.70 11.01 10.06
CA LYS A 88 -3.69 11.98 8.95
C LYS A 88 -3.77 11.27 7.60
N VAL A 89 -3.04 10.16 7.45
CA VAL A 89 -3.10 9.33 6.25
C VAL A 89 -4.47 8.68 6.12
N ARG A 90 -5.03 8.19 7.22
CA ARG A 90 -6.36 7.60 7.25
C ARG A 90 -7.45 8.60 6.85
N GLU A 91 -7.46 9.78 7.46
CA GLU A 91 -8.41 10.86 7.13
C GLU A 91 -8.31 11.27 5.66
N TRP A 92 -7.08 11.40 5.13
CA TRP A 92 -6.88 11.69 3.71
C TRP A 92 -7.38 10.55 2.79
N LEU A 93 -7.22 9.29 3.21
CA LEU A 93 -7.71 8.14 2.48
C LEU A 93 -9.24 8.07 2.45
N GLU A 94 -9.89 8.32 3.58
CA GLU A 94 -11.35 8.33 3.75
C GLU A 94 -12.02 9.56 3.11
N ASN A 95 -11.32 10.71 3.07
CA ASN A 95 -11.87 11.95 2.53
C ASN A 95 -12.13 11.82 1.03
N ARG A 96 -13.42 11.73 0.65
CA ARG A 96 -13.88 11.62 -0.73
C ARG A 96 -13.75 12.89 -1.57
N ALA A 97 -13.55 14.05 -0.97
CA ALA A 97 -13.36 15.31 -1.68
C ALA A 97 -11.87 15.63 -1.93
N ALA A 98 -10.95 15.04 -1.16
CA ALA A 98 -9.53 15.30 -1.29
C ALA A 98 -8.93 14.64 -2.54
N PRO A 99 -8.02 15.33 -3.28
CA PRO A 99 -7.26 14.70 -4.34
C PRO A 99 -6.32 13.62 -3.76
N LYS A 100 -6.19 12.49 -4.48
CA LYS A 100 -5.27 11.41 -4.14
C LYS A 100 -3.83 11.65 -4.59
N ASN A 101 -3.62 12.63 -5.46
CA ASN A 101 -2.30 13.15 -5.80
C ASN A 101 -2.18 14.56 -5.19
N ASP A 102 -2.23 14.64 -3.87
CA ASP A 102 -2.09 15.90 -3.10
C ASP A 102 -0.60 16.12 -2.76
N PRO A 103 0.07 17.15 -3.30
CA PRO A 103 1.48 17.42 -3.03
C PRO A 103 1.80 17.58 -1.53
N ALA A 104 0.88 18.10 -0.73
CA ALA A 104 1.08 18.25 0.70
C ALA A 104 1.07 16.90 1.43
N MET A 105 0.24 15.96 0.97
CA MET A 105 0.23 14.60 1.48
C MET A 105 1.40 13.79 0.95
N GLU A 106 1.81 14.01 -0.29
CA GLU A 106 3.02 13.42 -0.86
C GLU A 106 4.26 13.79 -0.03
N ALA A 107 4.46 15.10 0.22
CA ALA A 107 5.55 15.59 1.06
C ALA A 107 5.47 15.02 2.49
N TYR A 108 4.27 14.92 3.06
CA TYR A 108 4.07 14.33 4.39
C TYR A 108 4.47 12.84 4.43
N LEU A 109 4.07 12.06 3.42
CA LEU A 109 4.42 10.64 3.33
C LEU A 109 5.93 10.45 3.15
N LEU A 110 6.58 11.29 2.34
CA LEU A 110 8.04 11.28 2.15
C LEU A 110 8.78 11.60 3.44
N GLU A 111 8.40 12.66 4.15
CA GLU A 111 8.99 13.03 5.43
C GLU A 111 8.88 11.88 6.46
N ARG A 112 7.70 11.25 6.56
CA ARG A 112 7.45 10.10 7.45
C ARG A 112 8.25 8.86 7.05
N ALA A 113 8.65 8.77 5.79
CA ALA A 113 9.53 7.73 5.27
C ALA A 113 11.03 8.06 5.45
N GLY A 114 11.37 9.25 5.96
CA GLY A 114 12.76 9.73 6.00
C GLY A 114 13.34 9.98 4.61
N LEU A 115 12.47 10.27 3.63
CA LEU A 115 12.80 10.49 2.23
C LEU A 115 12.61 11.95 1.86
N ARG A 116 13.35 12.38 0.83
CA ARG A 116 13.14 13.62 0.11
C ARG A 116 12.64 13.29 -1.30
N GLU A 117 12.00 14.24 -1.94
CA GLU A 117 11.57 14.09 -3.33
C GLU A 117 12.75 13.79 -4.29
N SER A 118 13.94 14.30 -3.98
CA SER A 118 15.17 14.00 -4.73
C SER A 118 15.63 12.54 -4.61
N ASP A 119 15.15 11.81 -3.61
CA ASP A 119 15.50 10.41 -3.36
C ASP A 119 14.57 9.45 -4.12
N LEU A 120 13.52 9.97 -4.76
CA LEU A 120 12.59 9.19 -5.55
C LEU A 120 13.17 8.94 -6.94
N PRO A 121 13.20 7.67 -7.40
CA PRO A 121 13.57 7.40 -8.76
C PRO A 121 12.51 7.98 -9.70
N VAL A 122 12.98 8.38 -10.89
CA VAL A 122 12.09 8.69 -12.01
C VAL A 122 11.76 7.35 -12.65
N ASP A 123 10.50 6.93 -12.60
CA ASP A 123 10.07 5.74 -13.33
C ASP A 123 9.72 6.14 -14.77
N ASP A 124 10.35 5.46 -15.73
CA ASP A 124 10.07 5.63 -17.15
C ASP A 124 8.73 4.99 -17.56
N THR A 125 8.11 4.20 -16.65
CA THR A 125 6.79 3.57 -16.85
C THR A 125 5.86 3.81 -15.65
N PRO A 126 5.41 5.06 -15.42
CA PRO A 126 4.62 5.41 -14.24
C PRO A 126 3.38 4.53 -14.06
N ARG A 127 3.14 4.08 -12.83
CA ARG A 127 2.01 3.20 -12.51
C ARG A 127 0.79 3.99 -12.09
N HIS A 128 -0.37 3.49 -12.49
CA HIS A 128 -1.65 3.99 -12.02
C HIS A 128 -2.25 3.00 -11.01
N PHE A 129 -2.41 3.45 -9.77
CA PHE A 129 -3.00 2.67 -8.70
C PHE A 129 -4.43 3.11 -8.44
N HIS A 130 -5.35 2.16 -8.47
CA HIS A 130 -6.73 2.35 -8.00
C HIS A 130 -6.84 1.95 -6.54
N VAL A 131 -7.10 2.93 -5.68
CA VAL A 131 -7.29 2.72 -4.24
C VAL A 131 -8.76 2.50 -3.95
N ASN A 132 -9.08 1.29 -3.49
CA ASN A 132 -10.39 0.90 -3.00
C ASN A 132 -10.38 0.83 -1.48
N GLU A 133 -11.51 1.12 -0.87
CA GLU A 133 -11.76 0.95 0.57
C GLU A 133 -12.79 -0.16 0.75
N VAL A 134 -12.49 -1.10 1.65
CA VAL A 134 -13.41 -2.11 2.13
C VAL A 134 -13.35 -2.10 3.66
N ASP A 135 -14.34 -1.46 4.27
CA ASP A 135 -14.38 -1.14 5.70
C ASP A 135 -13.10 -0.41 6.16
N ASP A 136 -12.30 -1.02 7.05
CA ASP A 136 -11.07 -0.44 7.59
C ASP A 136 -9.81 -0.77 6.76
N VAL A 137 -9.95 -1.48 5.63
CA VAL A 137 -8.84 -1.97 4.81
C VAL A 137 -8.84 -1.28 3.46
N PHE A 138 -7.68 -0.75 3.09
CA PHE A 138 -7.44 -0.14 1.78
C PHE A 138 -6.69 -1.12 0.88
N ILE A 139 -7.07 -1.14 -0.40
CA ILE A 139 -6.47 -1.97 -1.43
C ILE A 139 -6.08 -1.08 -2.60
N ALA A 140 -4.78 -0.90 -2.84
CA ALA A 140 -4.27 -0.26 -4.05
C ALA A 140 -3.89 -1.33 -5.07
N SER A 141 -4.45 -1.28 -6.26
CA SER A 141 -4.18 -2.23 -7.35
C SER A 141 -3.77 -1.51 -8.62
N THR A 142 -2.83 -2.07 -9.38
CA THR A 142 -2.54 -1.59 -10.73
C THR A 142 -3.52 -2.18 -11.74
N ASP A 143 -3.82 -1.43 -12.80
CA ASP A 143 -4.53 -1.98 -13.96
C ASP A 143 -3.67 -3.06 -14.66
N ASP A 144 -4.32 -3.97 -15.38
CA ASP A 144 -3.60 -4.77 -16.37
C ASP A 144 -3.17 -3.82 -17.51
N PRO A 145 -1.93 -3.90 -17.99
CA PRO A 145 -1.67 -3.45 -19.34
C PRO A 145 -2.47 -4.37 -20.28
N ASP A 146 -3.44 -3.80 -21.00
CA ASP A 146 -4.13 -4.48 -22.11
C ASP A 146 -3.12 -5.06 -23.12
#